data_AF-S6ESZ2-F1
#
_entry.id   AF-S6ESZ2-F1
#
_cell.length_a   1.000
_cell.length_b   1.000
_cell.length_c   1.000
_cell.angle_alpha   90.00
_cell.angle_beta   90.00
_cell.angle_gamma   90.00
#
_symmetry.space_group_name_H-M   'P 1'
#
loop_
_entity.id
_entity.type
_entity.pdbx_description
1 polymer ?
#
loop_
_entity_poly.entity_id
_entity_poly.type
_entity_poly.pdbx_seq_one_letter_code
_entity_poly.pdbx_strand_id
1 'polypeptide(L)' 'MNPRIKKQIIAIQESGLTNMLDTNYVQRLAHERNFFDLVIFIEDHRKDYLHFIMNGDE' A
#
# COMPACT_ATOMS: atom_id res chain seq x y z
N MET A 1 2.20 -4.57 -10.95
CA MET A 1 1.96 -3.41 -10.04
C MET A 1 2.44 -2.12 -10.69
N ASN A 2 1.69 -1.02 -10.61
CA ASN A 2 2.11 0.27 -11.17
C ASN A 2 3.25 0.91 -10.36
N PRO A 3 4.26 1.53 -11.00
CA PRO A 3 5.40 2.13 -10.30
C PRO A 3 4.98 3.28 -9.36
N ARG A 4 3.85 3.93 -9.64
CA ARG A 4 3.28 4.98 -8.78
C ARG A 4 2.71 4.40 -7.48
N ILE A 5 2.00 3.27 -7.55
CA ILE A 5 1.52 2.56 -6.35
C ILE A 5 2.70 2.10 -5.51
N LYS A 6 3.76 1.60 -6.15
CA LYS A 6 4.96 1.13 -5.45
C LYS A 6 5.62 2.25 -4.64
N LYS A 7 5.76 3.44 -5.23
CA LYS A 7 6.25 4.62 -4.50
C LYS A 7 5.35 5.00 -3.33
N GLN A 8 4.02 4.88 -3.49
CA GLN A 8 3.07 5.18 -2.41
C GLN A 8 3.20 4.17 -1.25
N ILE A 9 3.31 2.86 -1.57
CA ILE A 9 3.55 1.82 -0.56
C ILE A 9 4.85 2.08 0.20
N ILE A 10 5.94 2.36 -0.51
CA ILE A 10 7.24 2.68 0.09
C ILE A 10 7.12 3.92 0.99
N ALA A 11 6.42 4.97 0.56
CA ALA A 11 6.21 6.16 1.40
C ALA A 11 5.42 5.85 2.70
N ILE A 12 4.44 4.94 2.66
CA ILE A 12 3.74 4.49 3.87
C ILE A 12 4.65 3.63 4.74
N GLN A 13 5.45 2.76 4.14
CA GLN A 13 6.40 1.89 4.84
C GLN A 13 7.51 2.69 5.54
N GLU A 14 8.11 3.66 4.84
CA GLU A 14 9.12 4.58 5.38
C GLU A 14 8.56 5.44 6.52
N SER A 15 7.26 5.72 6.49
CA SER A 15 6.61 6.44 7.58
C SER A 15 6.61 5.65 8.90
N GLY A 16 6.70 4.32 8.88
CA GLY A 16 6.73 3.47 10.08
C GLY A 16 5.50 3.56 10.99
N LEU A 17 4.42 4.21 10.54
CA LEU A 17 3.21 4.48 11.35
C LEU A 17 2.26 3.28 11.43
N THR A 18 2.42 2.29 10.56
CA THR A 18 1.52 1.14 10.50
C THR A 18 2.21 -0.13 10.06
N ASN A 19 1.62 -1.26 10.42
CA ASN A 19 2.00 -2.54 9.86
C ASN A 19 1.47 -2.63 8.42
N MET A 20 2.33 -2.93 7.46
CA MET A 20 1.93 -2.97 6.04
C MET A 20 0.91 -4.09 5.73
N LEU A 21 0.76 -5.07 6.62
CA LEU A 21 -0.29 -6.10 6.55
C LEU A 21 -1.67 -5.59 7.01
N ASP A 22 -1.71 -4.49 7.77
CA ASP A 22 -2.95 -3.86 8.20
C ASP A 22 -3.51 -2.97 7.09
N THR A 23 -4.17 -3.61 6.11
CA THR A 23 -4.69 -2.91 4.92
C THR A 23 -5.67 -1.79 5.26
N ASN A 24 -6.44 -1.92 6.34
CA ASN A 24 -7.41 -0.90 6.76
C ASN A 24 -6.68 0.38 7.20
N TYR A 25 -5.65 0.25 8.02
CA TYR A 25 -4.88 1.40 8.47
C TYR A 25 -4.01 1.98 7.36
N VAL A 26 -3.44 1.13 6.49
CA VAL A 26 -2.73 1.58 5.28
C VAL A 26 -3.65 2.38 4.36
N GLN A 27 -4.88 1.92 4.12
CA GLN A 27 -5.87 2.67 3.32
C GLN A 27 -6.22 4.01 3.95
N ARG A 28 -6.37 4.06 5.27
CA ARG A 28 -6.60 5.32 5.99
C ARG A 28 -5.44 6.30 5.83
N LEU A 29 -4.20 5.85 6.05
CA LEU A 29 -3.01 6.68 5.85
C LEU A 29 -2.82 7.10 4.39
N ALA A 30 -3.12 6.21 3.45
CA ALA A 30 -3.10 6.50 2.03
C ALA A 30 -4.12 7.59 1.67
N HIS A 31 -5.34 7.49 2.21
CA HIS A 31 -6.37 8.51 2.03
C HIS A 31 -5.95 9.87 2.63
N GLU A 32 -5.39 9.90 3.84
CA GLU A 32 -4.87 11.13 4.47
C GLU A 32 -3.74 11.78 3.66
N ARG A 33 -2.95 10.97 2.94
CA ARG A 33 -1.85 11.44 2.07
C ARG A 33 -2.25 11.66 0.61
N ASN A 34 -3.54 11.61 0.29
CA ASN A 34 -4.08 11.73 -1.08
C ASN A 34 -3.56 10.64 -2.05
N PHE A 35 -3.20 9.47 -1.55
CA PHE A 35 -2.82 8.29 -2.33
C PHE A 35 -4.06 7.46 -2.69
N PHE A 36 -5.03 8.09 -3.36
CA PHE A 36 -6.30 7.43 -3.74
C PHE A 36 -6.08 6.22 -4.65
N ASP A 37 -5.10 6.29 -5.55
CA ASP A 37 -4.71 5.15 -6.39
C ASP A 37 -4.31 3.92 -5.55
N LEU A 38 -3.58 4.10 -4.44
CA LEU A 38 -3.21 3.01 -3.52
C LEU A 38 -4.43 2.46 -2.79
N VAL A 39 -5.36 3.33 -2.38
CA VAL A 39 -6.61 2.89 -1.71
C VAL A 39 -7.40 1.97 -2.64
N ILE A 40 -7.64 2.41 -3.87
CA ILE A 40 -8.36 1.64 -4.89
C ILE A 40 -7.60 0.35 -5.23
N PHE A 41 -6.28 0.41 -5.34
CA PHE A 41 -5.45 -0.78 -5.60
C PHE A 41 -5.57 -1.84 -4.48
N ILE A 42 -5.62 -1.42 -3.22
CA ILE A 42 -5.81 -2.35 -2.10
C ILE A 42 -7.21 -2.98 -2.12
N GLU A 43 -8.23 -2.25 -2.58
CA GLU A 43 -9.60 -2.79 -2.72
C GLU A 43 -9.73 -3.76 -3.89
N ASP A 44 -9.28 -3.36 -5.08
CA ASP A 44 -9.41 -4.14 -6.31
C ASP A 44 -8.43 -5.31 -6.37
N HIS A 45 -7.20 -5.10 -5.88
CA HIS A 45 -6.08 -6.02 -5.99
C HIS A 45 -5.45 -6.35 -4.64
N ARG A 46 -6.27 -6.62 -3.61
CA ARG A 46 -5.79 -6.99 -2.26
C ARG A 46 -4.78 -8.13 -2.25
N LYS A 47 -4.97 -9.14 -3.11
CA LYS A 47 -4.09 -10.31 -3.20
C LYS A 47 -2.70 -9.93 -3.72
N ASP A 48 -2.61 -9.11 -4.76
CA ASP A 48 -1.34 -8.59 -5.28
C ASP A 48 -0.63 -7.72 -4.26
N TYR A 49 -1.37 -6.87 -3.52
CA TYR A 49 -0.80 -6.07 -2.44
C TYR A 49 -0.18 -6.98 -1.36
N LEU A 50 -0.91 -7.99 -0.88
CA LEU A 50 -0.39 -8.93 0.11
C LEU A 50 0.80 -9.74 -0.43
N HIS A 51 0.74 -10.19 -1.69
CA HIS A 51 1.83 -10.89 -2.35
C HIS A 51 3.09 -10.02 -2.35
N PHE A 52 2.96 -8.75 -2.72
CA PHE A 52 4.06 -7.78 -2.74
C PHE A 52 4.67 -7.55 -1.35
N ILE A 53 3.85 -7.40 -0.31
CA ILE A 53 4.34 -7.23 1.07
C ILE A 53 5.04 -8.49 1.59
N MET A 54 4.56 -9.68 1.22
CA MET A 54 5.09 -10.96 1.73
C MET A 54 6.32 -11.46 0.98
N ASN A 55 6.37 -11.30 -0.34
CA ASN A 55 7.44 -11.86 -1.17
C ASN A 55 8.50 -10.81 -1.54
N GLY A 56 8.21 -9.52 -1.30
CA GLY A 56 9.04 -8.45 -1.84
C GLY A 56 8.89 -8.33 -3.36
N ASP A 57 9.29 -7.19 -3.89
CA ASP A 57 9.42 -7.00 -5.35
C ASP A 57 10.64 -7.81 -5.80
N GLU A 58 10.43 -8.95 -6.47
CA GLU A 58 11.50 -9.56 -7.27
C GLU A 58 11.76 -8.73 -8.53
#